data_AF-A0A7R9KC62-F1
#
_entry.id   AF-A0A7R9KC62-F1
#
_cell.length_a   1.000
_cell.length_b   1.000
_cell.length_c   1.000
_cell.angle_alpha   90.00
_cell.angle_beta   90.00
_cell.angle_gamma   90.00
#
_symmetry.space_group_name_H-M   'P 1'
#
loop_
_entity.id
_entity.type
_entity.pdbx_description
1 polymer ?
#
loop_
_entity_poly.entity_id
_entity_poly.type
_entity_poly.pdbx_seq_one_letter_code
_entity_poly.pdbx_strand_id
1 'polypeptide(L)'
;MPGRMHSLMEKASEIMGRQPLKGNHSTMLGIAHTRWATHGEASERNAHPVTSDESGSFFVVHNGIVSNYITLKTGLLGESYTFETDTDTEVISKLALKLYNENSSISLLEIARKIEDLVLH
;
A
#
# COMPACT_ATOMS: atom_id res chain seq x y z
N MET A 1 -27.62 -2.98 -9.93
CA MET A 1 -26.51 -3.57 -9.15
C MET A 1 -25.76 -2.43 -8.50
N PRO A 2 -25.54 -2.42 -7.17
CA PRO A 2 -24.72 -1.39 -6.55
C PRO A 2 -23.30 -1.47 -7.11
N GLY A 3 -22.69 -0.32 -7.46
CA GLY A 3 -21.32 -0.29 -7.96
C GLY A 3 -20.30 -0.66 -6.87
N ARG A 4 -19.06 -0.98 -7.27
CA ARG A 4 -17.98 -1.41 -6.34
C ARG A 4 -17.75 -0.44 -5.17
N MET A 5 -17.98 0.85 -5.40
CA MET A 5 -17.89 1.89 -4.35
C MET A 5 -18.94 1.71 -3.25
N HIS A 6 -20.15 1.29 -3.61
CA HIS A 6 -21.23 1.05 -2.64
C HIS A 6 -20.89 -0.14 -1.74
N SER A 7 -20.41 -1.24 -2.32
CA SER A 7 -19.96 -2.42 -1.56
C SER A 7 -18.77 -2.12 -0.64
N LEU A 8 -17.89 -1.21 -1.05
CA LEU A 8 -16.75 -0.78 -0.25
C LEU A 8 -17.18 0.09 0.93
N MET A 9 -18.13 1.00 0.73
CA MET A 9 -18.73 1.80 1.81
C MET A 9 -19.50 0.93 2.80
N GLU A 10 -20.19 -0.10 2.30
CA GLU A 10 -20.93 -1.05 3.14
C GLU A 10 -19.97 -1.88 4.00
N LYS A 11 -18.92 -2.48 3.42
CA LYS A 11 -17.86 -3.17 4.18
C LYS A 11 -17.16 -2.25 5.17
N ALA A 12 -16.83 -1.02 4.78
CA ALA A 12 -16.25 -0.04 5.68
C ALA A 12 -17.19 0.24 6.85
N SER A 13 -18.48 0.44 6.60
CA SER A 13 -19.49 0.67 7.65
C SER A 13 -19.71 -0.56 8.55
N GLU A 14 -19.58 -1.76 8.02
CA GLU A 14 -19.68 -3.03 8.76
C GLU A 14 -18.48 -3.19 9.72
N ILE A 15 -17.27 -2.97 9.20
CA ILE A 15 -16.03 -2.99 9.99
C ILE A 15 -16.04 -1.87 11.05
N MET A 16 -16.63 -0.71 10.74
CA MET A 16 -16.63 0.47 11.61
C MET A 16 -17.74 0.50 12.67
N GLY A 17 -18.58 -0.54 12.78
CA GLY A 17 -19.52 -0.73 13.89
C GLY A 17 -20.19 0.55 14.43
N ARG A 18 -21.20 1.08 13.72
CA ARG A 18 -22.08 2.21 14.08
C ARG A 18 -21.87 2.83 15.48
N GLN A 19 -20.82 3.61 15.72
CA GLN A 19 -20.84 4.73 16.68
C GLN A 19 -19.83 5.81 16.27
N PRO A 20 -20.24 7.08 16.17
CA PRO A 20 -19.29 8.18 16.05
C PRO A 20 -18.52 8.30 17.37
N LEU A 21 -17.19 8.25 17.28
CA LEU A 21 -16.28 8.31 18.41
C LEU A 21 -16.49 9.61 19.22
N LYS A 22 -17.10 9.49 20.41
CA LYS A 22 -17.12 10.55 21.43
C LYS A 22 -15.96 10.33 22.40
N GLY A 23 -14.91 11.13 22.28
CA GLY A 23 -13.73 11.13 23.15
C GLY A 23 -12.48 11.56 22.38
N ASN A 24 -11.48 12.12 23.07
CA ASN A 24 -10.21 12.65 22.52
C ASN A 24 -9.69 11.75 21.37
N HIS A 25 -9.76 12.28 20.15
CA HIS A 25 -10.11 11.50 18.97
C HIS A 25 -9.01 10.53 18.51
N SER A 26 -9.29 9.22 18.54
CA SER A 26 -8.66 8.28 17.59
C SER A 26 -9.19 8.61 16.20
N THR A 27 -8.47 9.43 15.46
CA THR A 27 -8.78 9.76 14.07
C THR A 27 -8.66 8.50 13.23
N MET A 28 -9.75 8.03 12.64
CA MET A 28 -9.73 6.90 11.73
C MET A 28 -9.49 7.41 10.31
N LEU A 29 -8.43 6.92 9.66
CA LEU A 29 -8.11 7.22 8.27
C LEU A 29 -8.39 5.98 7.42
N GLY A 30 -9.29 6.12 6.44
CA GLY A 30 -9.60 5.08 5.46
C GLY A 30 -9.09 5.46 4.08
N ILE A 31 -8.51 4.49 3.37
CA ILE A 31 -8.11 4.63 1.96
C ILE A 31 -8.73 3.51 1.14
N ALA A 32 -9.12 3.83 -0.10
CA ALA A 32 -9.75 2.89 -1.03
C ALA A 32 -9.29 3.19 -2.46
N HIS A 33 -9.29 2.18 -3.32
CA HIS A 33 -8.81 2.35 -4.69
C HIS A 33 -9.57 1.46 -5.69
N THR A 34 -9.84 2.00 -6.87
CA THR A 34 -10.32 1.24 -8.03
C THR A 34 -9.17 1.07 -9.02
N ARG A 35 -8.70 -0.16 -9.15
CA ARG A 35 -7.51 -0.51 -9.94
C ARG A 35 -7.85 -0.91 -11.37
N TRP A 36 -7.13 -0.34 -12.34
CA TRP A 36 -7.00 -0.89 -13.69
C TRP A 36 -5.68 -1.65 -13.76
N ALA A 37 -5.72 -2.96 -14.03
CA ALA A 37 -4.53 -3.81 -13.98
C ALA A 37 -3.57 -3.52 -15.15
N THR A 38 -2.35 -3.08 -14.84
CA THR A 38 -1.22 -2.92 -15.77
C THR A 38 -0.19 -4.04 -15.60
N HIS A 39 0.13 -4.39 -14.35
CA HIS A 39 0.95 -5.54 -13.95
C HIS A 39 0.15 -6.54 -13.10
N GLY A 40 0.26 -7.83 -13.39
CA GLY A 40 -0.53 -8.87 -12.72
C GLY A 40 -1.99 -8.89 -13.15
N GLU A 41 -2.65 -10.04 -12.99
CA GLU A 41 -4.06 -10.19 -13.31
C GLU A 41 -4.96 -9.37 -12.36
N ALA A 42 -6.19 -9.09 -12.79
CA ALA A 42 -7.21 -8.49 -11.93
C ALA A 42 -7.72 -9.53 -10.93
N SER A 43 -7.14 -9.55 -9.73
CA SER A 43 -7.49 -10.45 -8.62
C SER A 43 -7.54 -9.69 -7.29
N GLU A 44 -8.16 -10.28 -6.26
CA GLU A 44 -8.14 -9.70 -4.90
C GLU A 44 -6.71 -9.57 -4.37
N ARG A 45 -5.85 -10.56 -4.63
CA ARG A 45 -4.41 -10.53 -4.26
C ARG A 45 -3.70 -9.30 -4.81
N ASN A 46 -4.02 -8.91 -6.05
CA ASN A 46 -3.41 -7.77 -6.72
C ASN A 46 -4.24 -6.47 -6.57
N ALA A 47 -5.24 -6.44 -5.70
CA ALA A 47 -6.03 -5.24 -5.43
C ALA A 47 -5.26 -4.30 -4.49
N HIS A 48 -5.46 -2.99 -4.65
CA HIS A 48 -4.92 -2.01 -3.70
C HIS A 48 -5.98 -1.72 -2.61
N PRO A 49 -5.56 -1.35 -1.39
CA PRO A 49 -4.19 -1.06 -0.94
C PRO A 49 -3.29 -2.30 -0.84
N VAL A 50 -2.03 -2.16 -1.24
CA VAL A 50 -1.01 -3.21 -1.09
C VAL A 50 -0.27 -2.99 0.23
N THR A 51 -0.06 -4.06 1.01
CA THR A 51 0.65 -4.01 2.30
C THR A 51 2.16 -4.21 2.13
N SER A 52 2.95 -3.74 3.10
CA SER A 52 4.40 -4.03 3.17
C SER A 52 4.72 -5.42 3.69
N ASP A 53 3.88 -5.95 4.57
CA ASP A 53 4.12 -7.18 5.33
C ASP A 53 2.83 -7.66 6.00
N GLU A 54 2.90 -8.84 6.65
CA GLU A 54 1.76 -9.43 7.37
C GLU A 54 1.27 -8.57 8.54
N SER A 55 2.14 -7.72 9.11
CA SER A 55 1.77 -6.82 10.21
C SER A 55 0.97 -5.61 9.76
N GLY A 56 0.97 -5.30 8.45
CA GLY A 56 0.30 -4.11 7.94
C GLY A 56 1.01 -2.80 8.31
N SER A 57 2.35 -2.79 8.36
CA SER A 57 3.11 -1.60 8.76
C SER A 57 2.90 -0.42 7.79
N PHE A 58 2.82 -0.69 6.49
CA PHE A 58 2.52 0.31 5.45
C PHE A 58 1.47 -0.21 4.47
N PHE A 59 0.50 0.66 4.14
CA PHE A 59 -0.47 0.42 3.08
C PHE A 59 -0.30 1.45 1.97
N VAL A 60 -0.16 0.98 0.73
CA VAL A 60 0.11 1.82 -0.43
C VAL A 60 -1.03 1.72 -1.45
N VAL A 61 -1.48 2.89 -1.90
CA VAL A 61 -2.27 3.05 -3.12
C VAL A 61 -1.41 3.83 -4.10
N HIS A 62 -1.30 3.32 -5.32
CA HIS A 62 -0.50 3.92 -6.38
C HIS A 62 -1.32 4.02 -7.66
N ASN A 63 -1.25 5.20 -8.29
CA ASN A 63 -1.78 5.48 -9.61
C ASN A 63 -0.59 5.74 -10.54
N GLY A 64 -0.30 4.81 -11.43
CA GLY A 64 0.83 4.92 -12.33
C GLY A 64 1.43 3.56 -12.65
N ILE A 65 2.63 3.59 -13.20
CA ILE A 65 3.45 2.41 -13.45
C ILE A 65 4.84 2.69 -12.88
N VAL A 66 5.37 1.77 -12.06
CA VAL A 66 6.77 1.81 -11.63
C VAL A 66 7.61 1.09 -12.68
N SER A 67 8.24 1.84 -13.59
CA SER A 67 8.92 1.29 -14.77
C SER A 67 10.12 0.40 -14.41
N ASN A 68 10.81 0.69 -13.31
CA ASN A 68 11.99 -0.02 -12.84
C ASN A 68 11.69 -1.08 -11.75
N TYR A 69 10.43 -1.47 -11.56
CA TYR A 69 10.01 -2.35 -10.45
C TYR A 69 10.74 -3.70 -10.43
N ILE A 70 11.13 -4.24 -11.59
CA ILE A 70 11.89 -5.51 -11.66
C ILE A 70 13.24 -5.38 -10.97
N THR A 71 13.95 -4.27 -11.22
CA THR A 71 15.25 -3.99 -10.59
C THR A 71 15.10 -3.85 -9.09
N LEU A 72 14.10 -3.08 -8.65
CA LEU A 72 13.82 -2.85 -7.23
C LEU A 72 13.40 -4.16 -6.53
N LYS A 73 12.49 -4.93 -7.14
CA LYS A 73 12.04 -6.23 -6.63
C LYS A 73 13.20 -7.22 -6.50
N THR A 74 14.09 -7.27 -7.48
CA THR A 74 15.27 -8.15 -7.45
C THR A 74 16.21 -7.78 -6.29
N GLY A 75 16.45 -6.48 -6.08
CA GLY A 75 17.26 -6.01 -4.95
C GLY A 75 16.64 -6.39 -3.60
N LEU A 76 15.35 -6.14 -3.43
CA LEU A 76 14.61 -6.47 -2.21
C LEU A 76 14.56 -7.99 -1.93
N LEU A 77 14.41 -8.81 -2.97
CA LEU A 77 14.50 -10.27 -2.85
C LEU A 77 15.89 -10.71 -2.36
N GLY A 78 16.96 -10.05 -2.82
CA GLY A 78 18.33 -10.27 -2.34
C GLY A 78 18.53 -9.89 -0.87
N GLU A 79 17.70 -9.00 -0.35
CA GLU A 79 17.64 -8.58 1.05
C GLU A 79 16.63 -9.39 1.89
N SER A 80 16.16 -10.53 1.38
CA SER A 80 15.23 -11.44 2.07
C SER A 80 13.80 -10.92 2.27
N TYR A 81 13.37 -9.91 1.52
CA TYR A 81 11.95 -9.53 1.47
C TYR A 81 11.15 -10.53 0.64
N THR A 82 9.95 -10.88 1.08
CA THR A 82 8.97 -11.65 0.30
C THR A 82 8.04 -10.71 -0.46
N PHE A 83 7.46 -11.23 -1.54
CA PHE A 83 6.41 -10.54 -2.31
C PHE A 83 5.18 -11.43 -2.40
N GLU A 84 4.02 -10.83 -2.13
CA GLU A 84 2.73 -11.50 -2.07
C GLU A 84 1.85 -11.16 -3.28
N THR A 85 2.23 -10.15 -4.07
CA THR A 85 1.50 -9.70 -5.25
C THR A 85 2.38 -9.71 -6.51
N ASP A 86 1.71 -9.63 -7.66
CA ASP A 86 2.36 -9.46 -8.96
C ASP A 86 2.42 -7.99 -9.40
N THR A 87 2.06 -7.07 -8.50
CA THR A 87 1.97 -5.65 -8.81
C THR A 87 3.32 -4.97 -8.68
N ASP A 88 3.57 -4.01 -9.57
CA ASP A 88 4.66 -3.05 -9.45
C ASP A 88 4.51 -2.16 -8.22
N THR A 89 3.30 -1.99 -7.70
CA THR A 89 3.02 -1.17 -6.51
C THR A 89 3.63 -1.75 -5.23
N GLU A 90 3.80 -3.07 -5.14
CA GLU A 90 4.34 -3.70 -3.94
C GLU A 90 5.80 -3.31 -3.65
N VAL A 91 6.60 -2.97 -4.66
CA VAL A 91 7.96 -2.50 -4.37
C VAL A 91 7.95 -1.21 -3.55
N ILE A 92 6.94 -0.36 -3.72
CA ILE A 92 6.77 0.89 -2.94
C ILE A 92 6.52 0.56 -1.47
N SER A 93 5.61 -0.39 -1.16
CA SER A 93 5.31 -0.77 0.23
C SER A 93 6.51 -1.43 0.91
N LYS A 94 7.25 -2.29 0.21
CA LYS A 94 8.46 -2.95 0.71
C LYS A 94 9.60 -1.95 0.95
N LEU A 95 9.80 -0.99 0.04
CA LEU A 95 10.79 0.09 0.23
C LEU A 95 10.46 0.98 1.43
N ALA A 96 9.18 1.30 1.66
CA ALA A 96 8.77 2.08 2.82
C ALA A 96 9.11 1.38 4.13
N LEU A 97 8.81 0.07 4.21
CA LEU A 97 9.17 -0.75 5.37
C LEU A 97 10.69 -0.84 5.56
N LYS A 98 11.45 -1.05 4.47
CA LYS A 98 12.91 -1.08 4.52
C LYS A 98 13.49 0.21 5.11
N LEU A 99 13.12 1.37 4.56
CA LEU A 99 13.62 2.67 5.01
C LEU A 99 13.26 2.95 6.47
N TYR A 100 12.06 2.53 6.90
CA TYR A 100 11.64 2.65 8.28
C TYR A 100 12.43 1.73 9.22
N ASN A 101 12.73 0.51 8.81
CA ASN A 101 13.52 -0.44 9.61
C ASN A 101 14.99 0.00 9.73
N GLU A 102 15.55 0.62 8.69
CA GLU A 102 16.90 1.20 8.73
C GLU A 102 16.99 2.43 9.64
N ASN A 103 15.91 3.22 9.72
CA ASN A 103 15.83 4.39 10.59
C ASN A 103 14.40 4.59 11.10
N SER A 104 14.10 4.10 12.30
CA SER A 104 12.76 4.21 12.90
C SER A 104 12.33 5.64 13.25
N SER A 105 13.26 6.61 13.19
CA SER A 105 12.96 8.04 13.41
C SER A 105 12.72 8.81 12.10
N ILE A 106 12.80 8.13 10.95
CA ILE A 106 12.55 8.77 9.65
C ILE A 106 11.09 9.23 9.55
N SER A 107 10.88 10.40 8.95
CA SER A 107 9.52 10.90 8.72
C SER A 107 8.89 10.24 7.48
N LEU A 108 7.56 10.10 7.48
CA LEU A 108 6.83 9.59 6.30
C LEU A 108 7.08 10.44 5.04
N LEU A 109 7.24 11.76 5.19
CA LEU A 109 7.56 12.65 4.08
C LEU A 109 8.95 12.35 3.49
N GLU A 110 9.92 12.02 4.34
CA GLU A 110 11.25 11.65 3.89
C GLU A 110 11.29 10.27 3.24
N ILE A 111 10.54 9.29 3.79
CA ILE A 111 10.31 8.00 3.13
C ILE A 111 9.73 8.22 1.72
N ALA A 112 8.67 9.03 1.61
CA ALA A 112 8.01 9.28 0.34
C ALA A 112 8.96 9.90 -0.70
N ARG A 113 9.79 10.88 -0.30
CA ARG A 113 10.79 11.49 -1.19
C ARG A 113 11.86 10.50 -1.65
N LYS A 114 12.40 9.70 -0.73
CA LYS A 114 13.41 8.69 -1.07
C LYS A 114 12.84 7.64 -2.04
N ILE A 115 11.59 7.25 -1.84
CA ILE A 115 10.91 6.32 -2.77
C ILE A 115 10.68 7.00 -4.12
N GLU A 116 10.22 8.24 -4.15
CA GLU A 116 10.05 9.03 -5.38
C GLU A 116 11.35 9.06 -6.20
N ASP A 117 12.48 9.36 -5.57
CA ASP A 117 13.78 9.32 -6.23
C ASP A 117 14.10 7.93 -6.78
N LEU A 118 13.83 6.85 -6.02
CA LEU A 118 14.10 5.48 -6.45
C LEU A 118 13.21 5.00 -7.60
N VAL A 119 11.96 5.46 -7.71
CA VAL A 119 11.01 5.00 -8.74
C VAL A 119 11.03 5.84 -10.00
N LEU A 120 11.55 7.07 -9.95
CA LEU A 120 11.68 7.98 -11.10
C LEU A 120 13.01 7.82 -11.87
N HIS A 121 13.86 6.87 -11.47
CA HIS A 121 15.14 6.55 -12.10
C HIS A 121 15.11 5.20 -12.82
#